data_AF-A0A961KKN1-F1
#
_entry.id   AF-A0A961KKN1-F1
#
_cell.length_a   1.000
_cell.length_b   1.000
_cell.length_c   1.000
_cell.angle_alpha   90.00
_cell.angle_beta   90.00
_cell.angle_gamma   90.00
#
_symmetry.space_group_name_H-M   'P 1'
#
loop_
_entity.id
_entity.type
_entity.pdbx_description
1 polymer ?
#
loop_
_entity_poly.entity_id
_entity_poly.type
_entity_poly.pdbx_seq_one_letter_code
_entity_poly.pdbx_strand_id
1 'polypeptide(L)'
;SQADTSSTGFRRGVALYREMLAATPAYAVLTSPTNTRADQIAAGRDWVRLNLAVNLAGLSLHPVSQALQEYPEMSGQYARAHALLAGDGGTVQMLGRLGYGPATPRSPRWPLETRLI
;
A
#
# COMPACT_ATOMS: atom_id res chain seq x y z
N SER A 1 2.38 10.56 -22.88
CA SER A 1 1.32 10.02 -21.99
C SER A 1 1.99 9.16 -20.93
N GLN A 2 1.41 9.01 -19.73
CA GLN A 2 1.88 8.03 -18.72
C GLN A 2 1.77 6.58 -19.22
N ALA A 3 0.98 6.33 -20.28
CA ALA A 3 0.91 5.04 -20.96
C ALA A 3 2.07 4.76 -21.92
N ASP A 4 2.84 5.79 -22.32
CA ASP A 4 4.03 5.62 -23.15
C ASP A 4 5.24 5.32 -22.26
N THR A 5 5.64 4.05 -22.25
CA THR A 5 6.75 3.54 -21.44
C THR A 5 8.12 4.04 -21.90
N SER A 6 8.20 4.58 -23.12
CA SER A 6 9.38 5.23 -23.67
C SER A 6 9.41 6.74 -23.40
N SER A 7 8.39 7.29 -22.76
CA SER A 7 8.39 8.70 -22.39
C SER A 7 9.35 8.99 -21.25
N THR A 8 9.90 10.21 -21.23
CA THR A 8 10.73 10.67 -20.11
C THR A 8 9.94 10.69 -18.79
N GLY A 9 8.65 11.06 -18.83
CA GLY A 9 7.78 11.05 -17.65
C GLY A 9 7.64 9.66 -17.03
N PHE A 10 7.34 8.65 -17.85
CA PHE A 10 7.23 7.26 -17.39
C PHE A 10 8.55 6.77 -16.78
N ARG A 11 9.68 6.93 -17.48
CA ARG A 11 10.99 6.51 -16.98
C ARG A 11 11.36 7.17 -15.65
N ARG A 12 11.04 8.46 -15.49
CA ARG A 12 11.25 9.19 -14.23
C ARG A 12 10.37 8.64 -13.12
N GLY A 13 9.10 8.36 -13.39
CA GLY A 13 8.20 7.71 -12.43
C GLY A 13 8.74 6.35 -11.96
N VAL A 14 9.19 5.51 -12.88
CA VAL A 14 9.81 4.21 -12.54
C VAL A 14 11.07 4.39 -11.69
N ALA A 15 11.96 5.32 -12.06
CA ALA A 15 13.17 5.58 -11.28
C ALA A 15 12.86 6.02 -9.85
N LEU A 16 11.91 6.95 -9.67
CA LEU A 16 11.47 7.43 -8.35
C LEU A 16 10.97 6.27 -7.47
N TYR A 17 10.10 5.40 -8.01
CA TYR A 17 9.60 4.25 -7.26
C TYR A 17 10.70 3.23 -6.94
N ARG A 18 11.65 3.00 -7.86
CA ARG A 18 12.78 2.09 -7.61
C ARG A 18 13.67 2.59 -6.47
N GLU A 19 14.08 3.85 -6.52
CA GLU A 19 14.89 4.47 -5.46
C GLU A 19 14.15 4.43 -4.12
N MET A 20 12.87 4.83 -4.13
CA MET A 20 12.01 4.81 -2.94
C MET A 20 11.90 3.42 -2.31
N LEU A 21 11.63 2.38 -3.11
CA LEU A 21 11.44 1.02 -2.62
C LEU A 21 12.77 0.39 -2.17
N ALA A 22 13.88 0.65 -2.86
CA ALA A 22 15.21 0.16 -2.49
C ALA A 22 15.73 0.78 -1.18
N ALA A 23 15.40 2.05 -0.91
CA ALA A 23 15.76 2.74 0.32
C ALA A 23 14.82 2.42 1.51
N THR A 24 13.91 1.45 1.37
CA THR A 24 12.94 1.11 2.42
C THR A 24 13.55 0.10 3.41
N PRO A 25 13.70 0.46 4.70
CA PRO A 25 14.31 -0.44 5.68
C PRO A 25 13.38 -1.57 6.13
N ALA A 26 12.06 -1.35 6.10
CA ALA A 26 11.07 -2.33 6.53
C ALA A 26 9.77 -2.23 5.73
N TYR A 27 9.09 -3.36 5.57
CA TYR A 27 7.75 -3.44 5.01
C TYR A 27 6.79 -4.01 6.04
N ALA A 28 5.56 -3.51 6.05
CA ALA A 28 4.44 -4.06 6.79
C ALA A 28 3.48 -4.74 5.82
N VAL A 29 3.09 -5.96 6.14
CA VAL A 29 2.15 -6.78 5.37
C VAL A 29 1.03 -7.20 6.30
N LEU A 30 -0.22 -7.00 5.89
CA LEU A 30 -1.37 -7.62 6.54
C LEU A 30 -1.93 -8.70 5.63
N THR A 31 -2.13 -9.88 6.20
CA THR A 31 -2.71 -11.03 5.52
C THR A 31 -3.99 -11.47 6.23
N SER A 32 -4.86 -12.15 5.50
CA SER A 32 -6.05 -12.80 6.04
C SER A 32 -6.18 -14.22 5.48
N PRO A 33 -6.84 -15.16 6.18
CA PRO A 33 -7.02 -16.52 5.69
C PRO A 33 -7.80 -16.59 4.37
N THR A 34 -8.74 -15.66 4.15
CA THR A 34 -9.53 -15.56 2.92
C THR A 34 -9.67 -14.10 2.46
N ASN A 35 -10.36 -13.86 1.35
CA ASN A 35 -10.65 -12.51 0.85
C ASN A 35 -12.13 -12.13 0.99
N THR A 36 -12.79 -12.53 2.08
CA THR A 36 -14.19 -12.17 2.28
C THR A 36 -14.34 -10.68 2.60
N ARG A 37 -15.56 -10.15 2.47
CA ARG A 37 -15.83 -8.76 2.85
C ARG A 37 -15.54 -8.49 4.34
N ALA A 38 -15.79 -9.48 5.20
CA ALA A 38 -15.48 -9.39 6.62
C ALA A 38 -13.96 -9.27 6.85
N ASP A 39 -13.16 -10.08 6.14
CA ASP A 39 -11.70 -10.01 6.20
C ASP A 39 -11.16 -8.66 5.75
N GLN A 40 -11.69 -8.11 4.64
CA GLN A 40 -11.30 -6.79 4.13
C GLN A 40 -11.57 -5.68 5.16
N ILE A 41 -12.72 -5.72 5.84
CA ILE A 41 -13.06 -4.75 6.89
C ILE A 41 -12.13 -4.93 8.11
N ALA A 42 -11.87 -6.17 8.51
CA ALA A 42 -10.95 -6.47 9.60
C ALA A 42 -9.53 -5.96 9.29
N ALA A 43 -9.00 -6.28 8.12
CA ALA A 43 -7.70 -5.80 7.65
C ALA A 43 -7.63 -4.27 7.58
N GLY A 44 -8.71 -3.61 7.14
CA GLY A 44 -8.81 -2.14 7.16
C GLY A 44 -8.72 -1.56 8.58
N ARG A 45 -9.38 -2.19 9.56
CA ARG A 45 -9.29 -1.77 10.98
C ARG A 45 -7.88 -1.95 11.52
N ASP A 46 -7.24 -3.07 11.20
CA ASP A 46 -5.88 -3.36 11.64
C ASP A 46 -4.85 -2.45 10.97
N TRP A 47 -5.06 -2.10 9.71
CA TRP A 47 -4.24 -1.11 9.01
C TRP A 47 -4.30 0.27 9.67
N VAL A 48 -5.48 0.72 10.08
CA VAL A 48 -5.62 2.00 10.79
C VAL A 48 -4.93 1.95 12.16
N ARG A 49 -5.07 0.85 12.91
CA ARG A 49 -4.37 0.67 14.19
C ARG A 49 -2.85 0.68 14.01
N LEU A 50 -2.35 -0.05 13.02
CA LEU A 50 -0.94 -0.04 12.64
C LEU A 50 -0.46 1.38 12.31
N ASN A 51 -1.21 2.10 11.47
CA ASN A 51 -0.87 3.47 11.09
C ASN A 51 -0.76 4.39 12.33
N LEU A 52 -1.73 4.32 13.25
CA LEU A 52 -1.71 5.11 14.48
C LEU A 52 -0.51 4.75 15.39
N ALA A 53 -0.23 3.46 15.56
CA ALA A 53 0.90 2.98 16.37
C ALA A 53 2.26 3.42 15.77
N VAL A 54 2.40 3.33 14.45
CA VAL A 54 3.58 3.79 13.71
C VAL A 54 3.81 5.29 13.91
N ASN A 55 2.75 6.10 13.78
CA ASN A 55 2.84 7.54 14.01
C ASN A 55 3.21 7.87 15.46
N LEU A 56 2.64 7.16 16.45
CA LEU A 56 3.00 7.32 17.87
C LEU A 56 4.48 7.01 18.13
N ALA A 57 5.04 6.05 17.41
CA ALA A 57 6.46 5.68 17.49
C ALA A 57 7.39 6.65 16.73
N GLY A 58 6.87 7.74 16.14
CA GLY A 58 7.66 8.68 15.35
C GLY A 58 8.10 8.15 13.98
N LEU A 59 7.45 7.11 13.48
CA LEU A 59 7.70 6.49 12.18
C LEU A 59 6.61 6.89 11.18
N SER A 60 6.86 6.62 9.90
CA SER A 60 5.95 6.87 8.77
C SER A 60 5.56 5.57 8.09
N LEU A 61 4.28 5.43 7.72
CA LEU A 61 3.76 4.31 6.94
C LEU A 61 3.19 4.82 5.61
N HIS A 62 3.73 4.32 4.50
CA HIS A 62 3.24 4.64 3.15
C HIS A 62 2.74 3.37 2.44
N PRO A 63 1.43 3.28 2.12
CA PRO A 63 0.89 2.14 1.36
C PRO A 63 1.51 2.04 -0.04
N VAL A 64 1.81 0.83 -0.50
CA VAL A 64 2.32 0.55 -1.85
C VAL A 64 1.58 -0.63 -2.50
N SER A 65 0.26 -0.48 -2.63
CA SER A 65 -0.67 -1.55 -3.03
C SER A 65 -0.72 -1.85 -4.54
N GLN A 66 0.21 -1.34 -5.35
CA GLN A 66 0.13 -1.50 -6.80
C GLN A 66 0.20 -2.97 -7.22
N ALA A 67 1.06 -3.77 -6.58
CA ALA A 67 1.16 -5.21 -6.83
C ALA A 67 -0.08 -6.00 -6.38
N LEU A 68 -0.99 -5.39 -5.63
CA LEU A 68 -2.19 -6.02 -5.08
C LEU A 68 -3.46 -5.69 -5.87
N GLN A 69 -3.35 -5.00 -7.01
CA GLN A 69 -4.52 -4.65 -7.80
C GLN A 69 -5.11 -5.87 -8.53
N GLU A 70 -6.44 -5.95 -8.56
CA GLU A 70 -7.19 -7.14 -9.02
C GLU A 70 -7.61 -7.09 -10.50
N TYR A 71 -6.98 -6.23 -11.32
CA TYR A 71 -7.25 -6.18 -12.77
C TYR A 71 -6.33 -7.13 -13.57
N PRO A 72 -6.77 -7.63 -14.75
CA PRO A 72 -6.11 -8.73 -15.47
C PRO A 72 -4.61 -8.53 -15.71
N GLU A 73 -4.19 -7.31 -16.05
CA GLU A 73 -2.81 -6.95 -16.36
C GLU A 73 -1.89 -7.08 -15.12
N MET A 74 -2.44 -7.07 -13.91
CA MET A 74 -1.68 -7.24 -12.66
C MET A 74 -1.72 -8.66 -12.10
N SER A 75 -2.50 -9.57 -12.69
CA SER A 75 -2.66 -10.96 -12.21
C SER A 75 -1.33 -11.66 -11.88
N GLY A 76 -0.32 -11.51 -12.73
CA GLY A 76 1.02 -12.06 -12.49
C GLY A 76 1.75 -11.44 -11.29
N GLN A 77 1.64 -10.12 -11.12
CA GLN A 77 2.24 -9.41 -9.97
C GLN A 77 1.47 -9.71 -8.68
N TYR A 78 0.15 -9.81 -8.76
CA TYR A 78 -0.74 -10.19 -7.67
C TYR A 78 -0.39 -11.59 -7.14
N ALA A 79 -0.32 -12.58 -8.04
CA ALA A 79 0.03 -13.96 -7.67
C ALA A 79 1.43 -14.02 -7.05
N ARG A 80 2.41 -13.32 -7.62
CA ARG A 80 3.77 -13.25 -7.08
C ARG A 80 3.82 -12.60 -5.70
N ALA A 81 3.11 -11.50 -5.49
CA ALA A 81 3.04 -10.83 -4.20
C ALA A 81 2.44 -11.75 -3.13
N HIS A 82 1.37 -12.49 -3.46
CA HIS A 82 0.76 -13.46 -2.56
C HIS A 82 1.71 -14.61 -2.22
N ALA A 83 2.37 -15.20 -3.22
CA ALA A 83 3.34 -16.27 -3.00
C ALA A 83 4.52 -15.83 -2.11
N LEU A 84 4.94 -14.57 -2.19
CA LEU A 84 6.05 -14.04 -1.38
C LEU A 84 5.64 -13.64 0.03
N LEU A 85 4.40 -13.15 0.21
CA LEU A 85 4.03 -12.39 1.41
C LEU A 85 2.92 -13.05 2.23
N ALA A 86 2.21 -14.05 1.70
CA ALA A 86 1.14 -14.76 2.39
C ALA A 86 1.59 -16.08 3.06
N GLY A 87 2.88 -16.43 3.03
CA GLY A 87 3.39 -17.64 3.69
C GLY A 87 2.65 -18.91 3.26
N ASP A 88 2.07 -19.64 4.23
CA ASP A 88 1.32 -20.89 4.03
C ASP A 88 -0.04 -20.71 3.33
N GLY A 89 -0.40 -19.49 2.92
CA GLY A 89 -1.58 -19.20 2.09
C GLY A 89 -2.40 -18.02 2.59
N GLY A 90 -3.55 -17.79 1.95
CA GLY A 90 -4.45 -16.68 2.25
C GLY A 90 -4.27 -15.49 1.31
N THR A 91 -4.68 -14.31 1.76
CA THR A 91 -4.75 -13.09 0.95
C THR A 91 -3.91 -11.99 1.58
N VAL A 92 -3.07 -11.35 0.77
CA VAL A 92 -2.36 -10.13 1.14
C VAL A 92 -3.32 -8.96 1.00
N GLN A 93 -3.81 -8.45 2.12
CA GLN A 93 -4.81 -7.39 2.15
C GLN A 93 -4.16 -6.00 2.01
N MET A 94 -3.02 -5.78 2.69
CA MET A 94 -2.33 -4.49 2.71
C MET A 94 -0.81 -4.68 2.64
N LEU A 95 -0.15 -3.81 1.90
CA LEU A 95 1.32 -3.72 1.81
C LEU A 95 1.73 -2.26 1.95
N GLY A 96 2.67 -1.97 2.84
CA GLY A 96 3.25 -0.63 2.96
C GLY A 96 4.71 -0.64 3.36
N ARG A 97 5.39 0.45 3.02
CA ARG A 97 6.76 0.72 3.47
C ARG A 97 6.73 1.51 4.78
N LEU A 98 7.64 1.14 5.69
CA LEU A 98 7.76 1.67 7.04
C LEU A 98 9.18 2.21 7.25
N GLY A 99 9.30 3.36 7.89
CA GLY A 99 10.59 3.93 8.27
C GLY A 99 10.47 5.38 8.71
N TYR A 100 11.58 6.12 8.68
CA TYR A 100 11.58 7.56 8.89
C TYR A 100 11.31 8.28 7.58
N GLY A 101 10.46 9.30 7.62
CA GLY A 101 10.08 10.10 6.47
C GLY A 101 10.00 11.58 6.81
N PRO A 102 9.95 12.46 5.80
CA PRO A 102 9.76 13.88 6.03
C PRO A 102 8.37 14.15 6.60
N ALA A 103 8.24 15.23 7.39
CA ALA A 103 6.93 15.74 7.77
C ALA A 103 6.20 16.29 6.53
N THR A 104 5.07 15.68 6.16
CA THR A 104 4.25 16.11 5.02
C THR A 104 3.01 16.87 5.48
N PRO A 105 2.54 17.88 4.72
CA PRO A 105 1.27 18.53 4.97
C PRO A 105 0.11 17.51 5.00
N ARG A 106 -0.91 17.79 5.81
CA ARG A 106 -2.12 16.96 5.84
C ARG A 106 -2.82 17.03 4.49
N SER A 107 -3.18 15.88 3.93
CA SER A 107 -4.00 15.83 2.73
C SER A 107 -5.41 16.39 3.02
N PRO A 108 -6.05 17.08 2.05
CA PRO A 108 -7.38 17.61 2.23
C PRO A 108 -8.39 16.49 2.56
N ARG A 109 -9.44 16.84 3.30
CA ARG A 109 -10.58 15.97 3.60
C ARG A 109 -11.87 16.67 3.20
N TRP A 110 -12.86 15.90 2.81
CA TRP A 110 -14.21 16.43 2.56
C TRP A 110 -14.80 16.94 3.88
N PRO A 111 -15.56 18.04 3.88
CA PRO A 111 -16.28 18.49 5.06
C PRO A 111 -17.24 17.41 5.57
N LEU A 112 -17.41 17.33 6.88
CA LEU A 112 -18.17 16.26 7.53
C LEU A 112 -19.63 16.23 7.07
N GLU A 113 -20.22 17.42 6.96
CA GLU A 113 -21.60 17.70 6.60
C GLU A 113 -21.95 17.22 5.18
N THR A 114 -20.93 16.98 4.35
CA THR A 114 -21.11 16.46 2.98
C THR A 114 -21.15 14.94 2.93
N ARG A 115 -20.80 14.24 4.03
CA ARG A 115 -20.61 12.78 4.09
C ARG A 115 -21.42 12.09 5.18
N LEU A 116 -21.90 12.80 6.19
CA LEU A 116 -22.85 12.30 7.18
C LEU A 116 -24.22 12.96 6.95
N ILE A 117 -25.24 12.14 6.67
CA ILE A 117 -26.65 12.51 6.57
C ILE A 117 -27.37 11.97 7.79
#